data_AF-A0A8X8XIK4-F1
#
_entry.id   AF-A0A8X8XIK4-F1
#
_cell.length_a   1.000
_cell.length_b   1.000
_cell.length_c   1.000
_cell.angle_alpha   90.00
_cell.angle_beta   90.00
_cell.angle_gamma   90.00
#
_symmetry.space_group_name_H-M   'P 1'
#
loop_
_entity.id
_entity.type
_entity.pdbx_description
1 polymer ?
#
loop_
_entity_poly.entity_id
_entity_poly.type
_entity_poly.pdbx_seq_one_letter_code
_entity_poly.pdbx_strand_id
1 'polypeptide(L)'
;MAEEERLTGSSSGPSPSPDPCPICLSPTTQESYLDQCFHKFCYNCIVKWINIVARVQSCTSSTMTCPLCKRENFSIICGYDGISYQRHYVGKSLENSEFFSEAHRYRLKCYYTDSGDIAEKLQVSLYWKFRKYLRQNHYLADWLRREIQAVMQEEDTDIIMHHVLGVIDSLRRDWSKKTSITAEKAREEFRVAVSDAVRPFLTGRTERFVEELEVFVASGLNMDAFDQVYIKHLGVSTLAEITLVISYYMKADV
;
A
#
# COMPACT_ATOMS: atom_id res chain seq x y z
N MET A 1 19.13 -52.89 -34.40
CA MET A 1 20.43 -52.21 -34.23
C MET A 1 20.12 -50.89 -33.56
N ALA A 2 20.55 -50.79 -32.30
CA ALA A 2 20.38 -49.61 -31.47
C ALA A 2 21.39 -48.53 -31.89
N GLU A 3 20.96 -47.28 -31.88
CA GLU A 3 21.85 -46.13 -31.96
C GLU A 3 21.65 -45.31 -30.69
N GLU A 4 22.76 -45.13 -29.98
CA GLU A 4 22.90 -44.77 -28.59
C GLU A 4 23.32 -43.30 -28.52
N GLU A 5 22.37 -42.39 -28.29
CA GLU A 5 22.71 -40.97 -28.08
C GLU A 5 23.07 -40.72 -26.61
N ARG A 6 24.34 -40.34 -26.42
CA ARG A 6 24.94 -39.88 -25.16
C ARG A 6 24.30 -38.58 -24.67
N LEU A 7 23.58 -38.64 -23.55
CA LEU A 7 23.29 -37.45 -22.74
C LEU A 7 24.49 -37.17 -21.83
N THR A 8 25.26 -36.16 -22.22
CA THR A 8 26.31 -35.55 -21.39
C THR A 8 25.66 -34.55 -20.43
N GLY A 9 26.08 -34.60 -19.17
CA GLY A 9 25.47 -33.86 -18.07
C GLY A 9 25.53 -32.35 -18.25
N SER A 10 24.42 -31.69 -17.95
CA SER A 10 24.39 -30.25 -17.72
C SER A 10 24.60 -30.00 -16.23
N SER A 11 25.76 -29.43 -15.93
CA SER A 11 26.20 -29.00 -14.61
C SER A 11 25.22 -28.00 -13.99
N SER A 12 24.72 -28.34 -12.81
CA SER A 12 24.13 -27.41 -11.85
C SER A 12 25.19 -26.39 -11.41
N GLY A 13 25.28 -25.28 -12.14
CA GLY A 13 26.05 -24.12 -11.72
C GLY A 13 25.47 -23.51 -10.43
N PRO A 14 26.31 -23.01 -9.51
CA PRO A 14 25.83 -22.37 -8.29
C PRO A 14 25.07 -21.10 -8.66
N SER A 15 23.90 -20.90 -8.04
CA SER A 15 23.17 -19.63 -8.07
C SER A 15 24.14 -18.46 -7.81
N PRO A 16 24.13 -17.37 -8.62
CA PRO A 16 24.98 -16.23 -8.36
C PRO A 16 24.73 -15.73 -6.95
N SER A 17 25.79 -15.64 -6.15
CA SER A 17 25.76 -15.02 -4.83
C SER A 17 25.07 -13.66 -4.96
N PRO A 18 24.15 -13.29 -4.07
CA PRO A 18 23.48 -11.99 -4.17
C PRO A 18 24.53 -10.90 -4.13
N ASP A 19 24.61 -10.09 -5.20
CA ASP A 19 25.56 -8.98 -5.27
C ASP A 19 25.47 -8.14 -3.98
N PRO A 20 26.62 -7.82 -3.35
CA PRO A 20 26.63 -7.06 -2.12
C PRO A 20 26.06 -5.67 -2.38
N CYS A 21 25.40 -5.10 -1.38
CA CYS A 21 24.88 -3.75 -1.49
C CYS A 21 26.06 -2.77 -1.70
N PRO A 22 26.03 -1.92 -2.74
CA PRO A 22 27.13 -0.99 -3.03
C PRO A 22 27.39 0.08 -1.96
N ILE A 23 26.46 0.26 -1.03
CA ILE A 23 26.55 1.27 0.03
C ILE A 23 27.18 0.67 1.30
N CYS A 24 26.68 -0.47 1.78
CA CYS A 24 27.19 -1.10 3.01
C CYS A 24 28.18 -2.26 2.77
N LEU A 25 28.40 -2.63 1.51
CA LEU A 25 29.29 -3.71 1.05
C LEU A 25 28.96 -5.10 1.65
N SER A 26 27.79 -5.23 2.26
CA SER A 26 27.27 -6.46 2.89
C SER A 26 26.22 -7.10 1.98
N PRO A 27 25.84 -8.38 2.21
CA PRO A 27 24.72 -8.99 1.50
C PRO A 27 23.47 -8.11 1.58
N THR A 28 22.76 -7.99 0.46
CA THR A 28 21.61 -7.08 0.39
C THR A 28 20.47 -7.58 1.28
N THR A 29 20.06 -6.77 2.26
CA THR A 29 18.89 -6.98 3.11
C THR A 29 17.77 -6.05 2.68
N GLN A 30 16.53 -6.55 2.61
CA GLN A 30 15.37 -5.81 2.07
C GLN A 30 15.70 -5.16 0.72
N GLU A 31 15.82 -6.00 -0.32
CA GLU A 31 16.23 -5.54 -1.65
C GLU A 31 15.35 -4.41 -2.16
N SER A 32 16.00 -3.37 -2.65
CA SER A 32 15.37 -2.18 -3.20
C SER A 32 16.07 -1.74 -4.46
N TYR A 33 15.32 -1.10 -5.36
CA TYR A 33 15.74 -0.73 -6.70
C TYR A 33 15.37 0.72 -6.95
N LEU A 34 16.19 1.46 -7.70
CA LEU A 34 15.80 2.79 -8.16
C LEU A 34 15.03 2.71 -9.48
N ASP A 35 14.02 3.56 -9.66
CA ASP A 35 13.05 3.44 -10.76
C ASP A 35 13.60 3.65 -12.17
N GLN A 36 14.62 4.50 -12.36
CA GLN A 36 15.17 4.81 -13.69
C GLN A 36 16.37 3.95 -14.07
N CYS A 37 17.09 3.41 -13.09
CA CYS A 37 18.33 2.67 -13.33
C CYS A 37 18.32 1.23 -12.81
N PHE A 38 17.32 0.85 -12.01
CA PHE A 38 17.16 -0.47 -11.41
C PHE A 38 18.39 -1.01 -10.68
N HIS A 39 19.30 -0.12 -10.25
CA HIS A 39 20.41 -0.52 -9.40
C HIS A 39 19.90 -0.93 -8.02
N LYS A 40 20.45 -2.04 -7.53
CA LYS A 40 20.04 -2.72 -6.31
C LYS A 40 20.79 -2.20 -5.08
N PHE A 41 20.07 -1.98 -3.99
CA PHE A 41 20.59 -1.57 -2.68
C PHE A 41 19.78 -2.20 -1.55
N CYS A 42 20.32 -2.20 -0.32
CA CYS A 42 19.47 -2.37 0.86
C CYS A 42 18.54 -1.15 0.98
N TYR A 43 17.27 -1.37 1.26
CA TYR A 43 16.28 -0.30 1.44
C TYR A 43 16.76 0.80 2.39
N ASN A 44 17.22 0.41 3.58
CA ASN A 44 17.71 1.35 4.59
C ASN A 44 18.98 2.12 4.16
N CYS A 45 19.81 1.52 3.31
CA CYS A 45 21.01 2.18 2.81
C CYS A 45 20.67 3.27 1.81
N ILE A 46 19.78 2.98 0.85
CA ILE A 46 19.41 3.97 -0.17
C ILE A 46 18.55 5.10 0.42
N VAL A 47 17.69 4.82 1.39
CA VAL A 47 16.94 5.85 2.13
C VAL A 47 17.89 6.81 2.88
N LYS A 48 18.90 6.28 3.59
CA LYS A 48 19.92 7.11 4.26
C LYS A 48 20.68 7.98 3.27
N TRP A 49 21.07 7.43 2.12
CA TRP A 49 21.73 8.19 1.06
C TRP A 49 20.88 9.38 0.61
N ILE A 50 19.60 9.16 0.30
CA ILE A 50 18.67 10.21 -0.12
C ILE A 50 18.57 11.32 0.94
N ASN A 51 18.43 10.94 2.21
CA ASN A 51 18.35 11.91 3.31
C ASN A 51 19.63 12.74 3.47
N ILE A 52 20.81 12.15 3.25
CA ILE A 52 22.09 12.87 3.29
C ILE A 52 22.17 13.86 2.13
N VAL A 53 21.86 13.40 0.91
CA VAL A 53 21.91 14.24 -0.31
C VAL A 53 20.93 15.41 -0.19
N ALA A 54 19.72 15.17 0.32
CA ALA A 54 18.72 16.22 0.55
C ALA A 54 19.20 17.30 1.53
N ARG A 55 19.91 16.91 2.61
CA ARG A 55 20.46 17.85 3.60
C ARG A 55 21.60 18.71 3.03
N VAL A 56 22.43 18.14 2.17
CA VAL A 56 23.58 18.84 1.57
C VAL A 56 23.16 19.80 0.46
N GLN A 57 22.09 19.50 -0.27
CA GLN A 57 21.70 20.27 -1.46
C GLN A 57 20.77 21.46 -1.19
N SER A 58 20.31 21.70 0.04
CA SER A 58 19.43 22.84 0.43
C SER A 58 18.20 23.07 -0.48
N CYS A 59 17.84 22.10 -1.31
CA CYS A 59 16.77 22.18 -2.30
C CYS A 59 15.76 21.07 -2.06
N THR A 60 14.48 21.42 -2.14
CA THR A 60 13.34 20.50 -2.18
C THR A 60 13.25 19.83 -3.55
N SER A 61 14.30 19.07 -3.93
CA SER A 61 14.32 18.36 -5.20
C SER A 61 13.44 17.11 -5.12
N SER A 62 12.50 16.98 -6.07
CA SER A 62 11.64 15.80 -6.25
C SER A 62 12.38 14.59 -6.85
N THR A 63 13.71 14.64 -6.89
CA THR A 63 14.59 13.67 -7.54
C THR A 63 15.78 13.35 -6.63
N MET A 64 16.32 12.14 -6.80
CA MET A 64 17.58 11.72 -6.20
C MET A 64 18.57 11.26 -7.27
N THR A 65 19.85 11.38 -6.97
CA THR A 65 20.91 10.80 -7.80
C THR A 65 21.32 9.42 -7.29
N CYS A 66 21.40 8.46 -8.21
CA CYS A 66 21.87 7.12 -7.90
C CYS A 66 23.34 7.15 -7.46
N PRO A 67 23.72 6.54 -6.32
CA PRO A 67 25.11 6.53 -5.86
C PRO A 67 26.05 5.74 -6.78
N LEU A 68 25.52 4.81 -7.58
CA LEU A 68 26.31 4.00 -8.52
C LEU A 68 26.55 4.70 -9.86
N CYS A 69 25.48 5.08 -10.55
CA CYS A 69 25.57 5.58 -11.93
C CYS A 69 25.26 7.07 -12.09
N LYS A 70 24.95 7.77 -10.98
CA LYS A 70 24.61 9.20 -10.95
C LYS A 70 23.35 9.59 -11.75
N ARG A 71 22.62 8.63 -12.31
CA ARG A 71 21.32 8.88 -12.97
C ARG A 71 20.31 9.44 -11.96
N GLU A 72 19.48 10.37 -12.40
CA GLU A 72 18.35 10.86 -11.63
C GLU A 72 17.25 9.79 -11.55
N ASN A 73 16.63 9.69 -10.38
CA ASN A 73 15.56 8.74 -10.08
C ASN A 73 14.49 9.49 -9.27
N PHE A 74 13.23 9.07 -9.41
CA PHE A 74 12.08 9.71 -8.77
C PHE A 74 11.57 8.87 -7.60
N SER A 75 11.89 7.57 -7.56
CA SER A 75 11.38 6.69 -6.52
C SER A 75 12.27 5.47 -6.24
N ILE A 76 12.04 4.88 -5.07
CA ILE A 76 12.59 3.60 -4.63
C ILE A 76 11.50 2.54 -4.78
N ILE A 77 11.81 1.43 -5.44
CA ILE A 77 10.97 0.25 -5.56
C ILE A 77 11.45 -0.78 -4.54
N CYS A 78 10.57 -1.30 -3.69
CA CYS A 78 10.90 -2.27 -2.65
C CYS A 78 9.75 -3.24 -2.37
N GLY A 79 9.98 -4.27 -1.56
CA GLY A 79 8.94 -5.21 -1.13
C GLY A 79 8.33 -6.00 -2.30
N TYR A 80 9.14 -6.36 -3.29
CA TYR A 80 8.70 -7.15 -4.43
C TYR A 80 8.52 -8.62 -4.04
N ASP A 81 7.30 -9.14 -4.19
CA ASP A 81 6.92 -10.52 -3.85
C ASP A 81 6.66 -11.41 -5.08
N GLY A 82 6.95 -10.90 -6.29
CA GLY A 82 6.68 -11.57 -7.55
C GLY A 82 5.38 -11.12 -8.24
N ILE A 83 4.46 -10.49 -7.51
CA ILE A 83 3.14 -10.07 -8.02
C ILE A 83 2.92 -8.57 -7.77
N SER A 84 3.56 -8.02 -6.75
CA SER A 84 3.40 -6.64 -6.31
C SER A 84 4.73 -6.01 -5.92
N TYR A 85 4.74 -4.67 -5.85
CA TYR A 85 5.85 -3.91 -5.31
C TYR A 85 5.35 -2.65 -4.62
N GLN A 86 6.17 -2.10 -3.73
CA GLN A 86 5.97 -0.79 -3.10
C GLN A 86 6.86 0.23 -3.78
N ARG A 87 6.33 1.43 -4.04
CA ARG A 87 7.08 2.55 -4.63
C ARG A 87 7.06 3.74 -3.69
N HIS A 88 8.25 4.23 -3.33
CA HIS A 88 8.46 5.34 -2.41
C HIS A 88 9.07 6.51 -3.19
N TYR A 89 8.31 7.57 -3.43
CA TYR A 89 8.77 8.73 -4.20
C TYR A 89 9.70 9.63 -3.38
N VAL A 90 10.77 10.12 -4.01
CA VAL A 90 11.75 11.01 -3.39
C VAL A 90 11.25 12.45 -3.41
N GLY A 91 11.53 13.21 -2.35
CA GLY A 91 11.13 14.62 -2.23
C GLY A 91 9.64 14.83 -1.92
N LYS A 92 8.78 13.83 -2.19
CA LYS A 92 7.49 13.67 -1.51
C LYS A 92 7.72 13.16 -0.09
N SER A 93 8.45 13.93 0.71
CA SER A 93 8.32 13.81 2.15
C SER A 93 6.85 14.05 2.44
N LEU A 94 6.21 13.02 2.96
CA LEU A 94 4.92 13.11 3.62
C LEU A 94 5.03 13.98 4.89
N GLU A 95 6.05 14.80 5.07
CA GLU A 95 6.08 15.86 6.07
C GLU A 95 6.04 17.24 5.39
N ASN A 96 6.47 17.34 4.12
CA ASN A 96 6.60 18.61 3.37
C ASN A 96 5.74 18.74 2.11
N SER A 97 4.99 17.73 1.70
CA SER A 97 4.03 17.87 0.59
C SER A 97 2.81 18.66 1.07
N GLU A 98 2.55 19.82 0.44
CA GLU A 98 1.37 20.68 0.69
C GLU A 98 0.04 19.99 0.32
N PHE A 99 0.10 19.04 -0.62
CA PHE A 99 -1.07 18.33 -1.12
C PHE A 99 -1.58 17.26 -0.13
N PHE A 100 -0.69 16.38 0.34
CA PHE A 100 -1.09 15.28 1.23
C PHE A 100 -1.26 15.78 2.66
N SER A 101 -2.50 15.88 3.12
CA SER A 101 -2.81 16.25 4.51
C SER A 101 -2.29 15.23 5.53
N GLU A 102 -2.28 15.63 6.81
CA GLU A 102 -1.98 14.74 7.94
C GLU A 102 -2.82 13.45 7.92
N ALA A 103 -4.08 13.55 7.52
CA ALA A 103 -4.98 12.41 7.37
C ALA A 103 -4.49 11.40 6.32
N HIS A 104 -3.99 11.84 5.16
CA HIS A 104 -3.41 10.92 4.16
C HIS A 104 -2.22 10.16 4.73
N ARG A 105 -1.39 10.84 5.53
CA ARG A 105 -0.21 10.26 6.18
C ARG A 105 -0.59 9.16 7.14
N TYR A 106 -1.52 9.52 8.01
CA TYR A 106 -2.04 8.64 9.04
C TYR A 106 -2.68 7.40 8.43
N ARG A 107 -3.52 7.59 7.40
CA ARG A 107 -4.19 6.49 6.71
C ARG A 107 -3.22 5.58 6.00
N LEU A 108 -2.23 6.11 5.29
CA LEU A 108 -1.18 5.28 4.70
C LEU A 108 -0.50 4.41 5.76
N LYS A 109 -0.22 4.94 6.96
CA LYS A 109 0.36 4.17 8.07
C LYS A 109 -0.55 3.02 8.52
N CYS A 110 -1.87 3.19 8.52
CA CYS A 110 -2.83 2.13 8.85
C CYS A 110 -2.76 0.93 7.88
N TYR A 111 -2.33 1.12 6.63
CA TYR A 111 -2.11 0.01 5.68
C TYR A 111 -0.89 -0.86 6.00
N TYR A 112 0.03 -0.36 6.84
CA TYR A 112 1.23 -1.08 7.28
C TYR A 112 1.16 -1.56 8.73
N THR A 113 0.09 -1.22 9.43
CA THR A 113 -0.10 -1.59 10.84
C THR A 113 -1.17 -2.66 10.91
N ASP A 114 -1.02 -3.63 11.81
CA ASP A 114 -2.06 -4.62 12.06
C ASP A 114 -3.34 -3.91 12.55
N SER A 115 -4.48 -4.22 11.90
CA SER A 115 -5.79 -3.68 12.26
C SER A 115 -6.39 -4.34 13.50
N GLY A 116 -5.83 -5.45 13.98
CA GLY A 116 -6.33 -6.16 15.16
C GLY A 116 -7.82 -6.50 15.06
N ASP A 117 -8.58 -6.19 16.12
CA ASP A 117 -10.00 -6.50 16.27
C ASP A 117 -10.96 -5.39 15.79
N ILE A 118 -10.47 -4.38 15.05
CA ILE A 118 -11.28 -3.20 14.65
C ILE A 118 -12.56 -3.62 13.90
N ALA A 119 -12.47 -4.63 13.03
CA ALA A 119 -13.63 -5.14 12.27
C ALA A 119 -14.74 -5.71 13.19
N GLU A 120 -14.36 -6.32 14.31
CA GLU A 120 -15.31 -6.83 15.31
C GLU A 120 -15.92 -5.68 16.11
N LYS A 121 -15.10 -4.70 16.52
CA LYS A 121 -15.56 -3.49 17.22
C LYS A 121 -16.58 -2.70 16.41
N LEU A 122 -16.39 -2.60 15.10
CA LEU A 122 -17.29 -1.91 14.18
C LEU A 122 -18.43 -2.80 13.67
N GLN A 123 -18.59 -4.02 14.21
CA GLN A 123 -19.73 -4.91 13.97
C GLN A 123 -20.02 -5.14 12.47
N VAL A 124 -18.97 -5.38 11.68
CA VAL A 124 -19.06 -5.61 10.22
C VAL A 124 -20.07 -6.71 9.87
N SER A 125 -20.16 -7.76 10.68
CA SER A 125 -21.15 -8.84 10.48
C SER A 125 -22.61 -8.34 10.51
N LEU A 126 -22.94 -7.37 11.36
CA LEU A 126 -24.29 -6.81 11.45
C LEU A 126 -24.63 -5.92 10.24
N TYR A 127 -23.64 -5.26 9.64
CA TYR A 127 -23.84 -4.47 8.42
C TYR A 127 -24.41 -5.35 7.29
N TRP A 128 -23.82 -6.52 7.07
CA TRP A 128 -24.28 -7.48 6.08
C TRP A 128 -25.61 -8.12 6.47
N LYS A 129 -25.75 -8.57 7.73
CA LYS A 129 -26.97 -9.21 8.25
C LYS A 129 -28.21 -8.33 8.11
N PHE A 130 -28.07 -7.03 8.39
CA PHE A 130 -29.17 -6.07 8.30
C PHE A 130 -29.30 -5.39 6.93
N ARG A 131 -28.61 -5.89 5.90
CA ARG A 131 -28.66 -5.35 4.53
C ARG A 131 -28.38 -3.85 4.43
N LYS A 132 -27.51 -3.34 5.31
CA LYS A 132 -27.15 -1.90 5.32
C LYS A 132 -26.40 -1.48 4.06
N TYR A 133 -25.77 -2.42 3.35
CA TYR A 133 -25.12 -2.23 2.04
C TYR A 133 -26.05 -1.76 0.91
N LEU A 134 -27.37 -1.84 1.09
CA LEU A 134 -28.33 -1.27 0.14
C LEU A 134 -28.49 0.25 0.29
N ARG A 135 -28.00 0.83 1.38
CA ARG A 135 -28.07 2.28 1.62
C ARG A 135 -26.91 2.99 0.91
N GLN A 136 -27.13 4.25 0.55
CA GLN A 136 -26.05 5.10 0.06
C GLN A 136 -25.15 5.51 1.24
N ASN A 137 -23.85 5.58 0.99
CA ASN A 137 -22.89 6.19 1.90
C ASN A 137 -22.34 7.43 1.18
N HIS A 138 -22.73 8.62 1.65
CA HIS A 138 -22.36 9.90 1.02
C HIS A 138 -20.89 10.28 1.24
N TYR A 139 -20.20 9.63 2.19
CA TYR A 139 -18.77 9.83 2.41
C TYR A 139 -17.91 8.89 1.56
N LEU A 140 -18.50 7.92 0.86
CA LEU A 140 -17.75 6.87 0.15
C LEU A 140 -16.84 7.45 -0.93
N ALA A 141 -17.30 8.44 -1.70
CA ALA A 141 -16.50 9.02 -2.77
C ALA A 141 -15.25 9.74 -2.22
N ASP A 142 -15.42 10.55 -1.17
CA ASP A 142 -14.32 11.29 -0.54
C ASP A 142 -13.35 10.34 0.18
N TRP A 143 -13.88 9.29 0.83
CA TRP A 143 -13.07 8.25 1.43
C TRP A 143 -12.25 7.51 0.36
N LEU A 144 -12.88 7.02 -0.71
CA LEU A 144 -12.19 6.32 -1.80
C LEU A 144 -11.07 7.19 -2.38
N ARG A 145 -11.35 8.47 -2.65
CA ARG A 145 -10.35 9.43 -3.13
C ARG A 145 -9.15 9.49 -2.20
N ARG A 146 -9.37 9.78 -0.91
CA ARG A 146 -8.29 9.91 0.09
C ARG A 146 -7.47 8.63 0.19
N GLU A 147 -8.13 7.47 0.29
CA GLU A 147 -7.43 6.21 0.48
C GLU A 147 -6.64 5.79 -0.76
N ILE A 148 -7.19 5.97 -1.96
CA ILE A 148 -6.46 5.70 -3.20
C ILE A 148 -5.27 6.65 -3.33
N GLN A 149 -5.45 7.94 -3.05
CA GLN A 149 -4.36 8.93 -3.02
C GLN A 149 -3.28 8.56 -1.99
N ALA A 150 -3.67 8.17 -0.79
CA ALA A 150 -2.74 7.76 0.27
C ALA A 150 -1.95 6.50 -0.12
N VAL A 151 -2.64 5.47 -0.62
CA VAL A 151 -2.04 4.18 -0.96
C VAL A 151 -1.16 4.30 -2.22
N MET A 152 -1.62 4.99 -3.26
CA MET A 152 -0.85 5.15 -4.50
C MET A 152 0.23 6.23 -4.41
N GLN A 153 0.10 7.18 -3.48
CA GLN A 153 0.93 8.39 -3.38
C GLN A 153 0.87 9.27 -4.64
N GLU A 154 -0.28 9.24 -5.33
CA GLU A 154 -0.60 10.04 -6.51
C GLU A 154 -1.72 11.04 -6.18
N GLU A 155 -1.67 12.22 -6.80
CA GLU A 155 -2.68 13.26 -6.62
C GLU A 155 -3.92 13.01 -7.50
N ASP A 156 -3.69 12.72 -8.79
CA ASP A 156 -4.75 12.43 -9.75
C ASP A 156 -5.15 10.95 -9.68
N THR A 157 -6.20 10.66 -8.92
CA THR A 157 -6.76 9.31 -8.73
C THR A 157 -8.24 9.23 -9.11
N ASP A 158 -8.76 10.27 -9.75
CA ASP A 158 -10.21 10.46 -9.91
C ASP A 158 -10.84 9.39 -10.76
N ILE A 159 -10.15 8.96 -11.83
CA ILE A 159 -10.62 7.89 -12.71
C ILE A 159 -10.77 6.58 -11.92
N ILE A 160 -9.79 6.25 -11.09
CA ILE A 160 -9.77 5.03 -10.28
C ILE A 160 -10.88 5.10 -9.22
N MET A 161 -11.00 6.23 -8.53
CA MET A 161 -12.07 6.45 -7.54
C MET A 161 -13.45 6.29 -8.16
N HIS A 162 -13.73 6.92 -9.31
CA HIS A 162 -15.04 6.82 -9.98
C HIS A 162 -15.30 5.41 -10.52
N HIS A 163 -14.26 4.71 -10.99
CA HIS A 163 -14.37 3.32 -11.40
C HIS A 163 -14.84 2.43 -10.23
N VAL A 164 -14.16 2.51 -9.09
CA VAL A 164 -14.49 1.73 -7.89
C VAL A 164 -15.89 2.09 -7.37
N LEU A 165 -16.20 3.38 -7.28
CA LEU A 165 -17.53 3.85 -6.86
C LEU A 165 -18.62 3.30 -7.79
N GLY A 166 -18.39 3.31 -9.11
CA GLY A 166 -19.30 2.77 -10.11
C GLY A 166 -19.52 1.26 -9.98
N VAL A 167 -18.48 0.49 -9.66
CA VAL A 167 -18.57 -0.95 -9.37
C VAL A 167 -19.47 -1.20 -8.15
N ILE A 168 -19.25 -0.48 -7.06
CA ILE A 168 -20.05 -0.59 -5.83
C ILE A 168 -21.51 -0.21 -6.08
N ASP A 169 -21.76 0.89 -6.81
CA ASP A 169 -23.11 1.32 -7.15
C ASP A 169 -23.83 0.33 -8.08
N SER A 170 -23.10 -0.32 -8.99
CA SER A 170 -23.65 -1.38 -9.84
C SER A 170 -24.09 -2.57 -9.01
N LEU A 171 -23.22 -3.06 -8.11
CA LEU A 171 -23.56 -4.13 -7.17
C LEU A 171 -24.81 -3.79 -6.35
N ARG A 172 -24.88 -2.57 -5.81
CA ARG A 172 -26.03 -2.12 -5.01
C ARG A 172 -27.33 -2.16 -5.81
N ARG A 173 -27.30 -1.71 -7.07
CA ARG A 173 -28.47 -1.76 -7.97
C ARG A 173 -28.89 -3.18 -8.29
N ASP A 174 -27.94 -4.09 -8.47
CA ASP A 174 -28.23 -5.49 -8.76
C ASP A 174 -28.79 -6.21 -7.53
N TRP A 175 -28.26 -5.96 -6.34
CA TRP A 175 -28.81 -6.51 -5.10
C TRP A 175 -30.20 -5.98 -4.78
N SER A 176 -30.51 -4.73 -5.15
CA SER A 176 -31.85 -4.16 -4.98
C SER A 176 -32.91 -4.88 -5.81
N LYS A 177 -32.52 -5.54 -6.91
CA LYS A 177 -33.41 -6.35 -7.76
C LYS A 177 -33.51 -7.80 -7.29
N LYS A 178 -32.50 -8.31 -6.56
CA LYS A 178 -32.46 -9.70 -6.07
C LYS A 178 -33.28 -9.84 -4.79
N THR A 179 -34.36 -10.61 -4.82
CA THR A 179 -35.25 -10.84 -3.67
C THR A 179 -34.61 -11.65 -2.54
N SER A 180 -33.62 -12.52 -2.84
CA SER A 180 -33.09 -13.50 -1.89
C SER A 180 -31.56 -13.68 -1.97
N ILE A 181 -30.79 -12.60 -1.88
CA ILE A 181 -29.35 -12.71 -1.62
C ILE A 181 -29.10 -12.89 -0.11
N THR A 182 -28.22 -13.82 0.24
CA THR A 182 -27.75 -14.04 1.63
C THR A 182 -26.70 -12.99 1.99
N ALA A 183 -26.48 -12.78 3.29
CA ALA A 183 -25.50 -11.81 3.77
C ALA A 183 -24.07 -12.20 3.35
N GLU A 184 -23.76 -13.48 3.41
CA GLU A 184 -22.47 -14.07 3.07
C GLU A 184 -22.19 -13.93 1.57
N LYS A 185 -23.20 -14.20 0.73
CA LYS A 185 -23.07 -14.05 -0.71
C LYS A 185 -22.91 -12.59 -1.13
N ALA A 186 -23.65 -11.66 -0.50
CA ALA A 186 -23.50 -10.24 -0.78
C ALA A 186 -22.10 -9.73 -0.38
N ARG A 187 -21.60 -10.18 0.77
CA ARG A 187 -20.25 -9.88 1.25
C ARG A 187 -19.17 -10.40 0.29
N GLU A 188 -19.33 -11.63 -0.18
CA GLU A 188 -18.39 -12.23 -1.13
C GLU A 188 -18.41 -11.53 -2.49
N GLU A 189 -19.59 -11.30 -3.07
CA GLU A 189 -19.75 -10.56 -4.33
C GLU A 189 -19.11 -9.15 -4.23
N PHE A 190 -19.25 -8.49 -3.07
CA PHE A 190 -18.59 -7.21 -2.80
C PHE A 190 -17.06 -7.31 -2.82
N ARG A 191 -16.49 -8.22 -2.02
CA ARG A 191 -15.04 -8.36 -1.87
C ARG A 191 -14.38 -8.69 -3.21
N VAL A 192 -14.95 -9.63 -3.96
CA VAL A 192 -14.45 -10.02 -5.29
C VAL A 192 -14.49 -8.84 -6.25
N ALA A 193 -15.65 -8.17 -6.41
CA ALA A 193 -15.78 -7.10 -7.39
C ALA A 193 -14.88 -5.89 -7.08
N VAL A 194 -14.77 -5.49 -5.81
CA VAL A 194 -13.87 -4.40 -5.42
C VAL A 194 -12.42 -4.81 -5.62
N SER A 195 -12.05 -6.03 -5.22
CA SER A 195 -10.69 -6.56 -5.40
C SER A 195 -10.30 -6.52 -6.88
N ASP A 196 -11.15 -7.03 -7.78
CA ASP A 196 -10.91 -7.00 -9.23
C ASP A 196 -10.79 -5.58 -9.78
N ALA A 197 -11.59 -4.64 -9.28
CA ALA A 197 -11.58 -3.24 -9.70
C ALA A 197 -10.28 -2.51 -9.31
N VAL A 198 -9.71 -2.81 -8.14
CA VAL A 198 -8.53 -2.08 -7.62
C VAL A 198 -7.20 -2.81 -7.85
N ARG A 199 -7.22 -4.12 -8.10
CA ARG A 199 -6.01 -4.95 -8.26
C ARG A 199 -5.01 -4.41 -9.27
N PRO A 200 -5.41 -3.89 -10.45
CA PRO A 200 -4.47 -3.33 -11.42
C PRO A 200 -3.70 -2.11 -10.89
N PHE A 201 -4.23 -1.41 -9.90
CA PHE A 201 -3.68 -0.15 -9.39
C PHE A 201 -2.97 -0.32 -8.05
N LEU A 202 -3.56 -1.10 -7.13
CA LEU A 202 -3.06 -1.24 -5.76
C LEU A 202 -2.16 -2.46 -5.56
N THR A 203 -2.17 -3.41 -6.51
CA THR A 203 -1.33 -4.62 -6.51
C THR A 203 -1.39 -5.37 -5.17
N GLY A 204 -0.28 -5.43 -4.42
CA GLY A 204 -0.17 -6.15 -3.14
C GLY A 204 -0.96 -5.53 -2.00
N ARG A 205 -1.47 -4.30 -2.18
CA ARG A 205 -2.29 -3.60 -1.17
C ARG A 205 -3.79 -3.79 -1.38
N THR A 206 -4.18 -4.57 -2.40
CA THR A 206 -5.58 -4.81 -2.79
C THR A 206 -6.41 -5.38 -1.66
N GLU A 207 -5.97 -6.49 -1.05
CA GLU A 207 -6.77 -7.17 -0.02
C GLU A 207 -6.94 -6.28 1.22
N ARG A 208 -5.87 -5.59 1.61
CA ARG A 208 -5.91 -4.62 2.71
C ARG A 208 -6.87 -3.47 2.42
N PHE A 209 -6.88 -2.97 1.19
CA PHE A 209 -7.81 -1.92 0.79
C PHE A 209 -9.27 -2.38 0.85
N VAL A 210 -9.54 -3.61 0.40
CA VAL A 210 -10.89 -4.20 0.46
C VAL A 210 -11.37 -4.34 1.90
N GLU A 211 -10.49 -4.77 2.82
CA GLU A 211 -10.79 -4.85 4.26
C GLU A 211 -11.11 -3.48 4.86
N GLU A 212 -10.25 -2.48 4.62
CA GLU A 212 -10.44 -1.12 5.13
C GLU A 212 -11.73 -0.49 4.58
N LEU A 213 -12.04 -0.71 3.30
CA LEU A 213 -13.28 -0.24 2.69
C LEU A 213 -14.50 -0.92 3.34
N GLU A 214 -14.45 -2.24 3.53
CA GLU A 214 -15.51 -3.00 4.18
C GLU A 214 -15.78 -2.48 5.60
N VAL A 215 -14.72 -2.24 6.37
CA VAL A 215 -14.80 -1.71 7.73
C VAL A 215 -15.37 -0.29 7.74
N PHE A 216 -14.93 0.57 6.80
CA PHE A 216 -15.45 1.93 6.67
C PHE A 216 -16.95 1.96 6.36
N VAL A 217 -17.39 1.25 5.32
CA VAL A 217 -18.82 1.24 4.93
C VAL A 217 -19.69 0.62 6.01
N ALA A 218 -19.18 -0.39 6.73
CA ALA A 218 -19.89 -1.02 7.84
C ALA A 218 -20.06 -0.09 9.05
N SER A 219 -19.06 0.76 9.32
CA SER A 219 -19.08 1.68 10.46
C SER A 219 -20.21 2.70 10.38
N GLY A 220 -20.58 3.13 9.16
CA GLY A 220 -21.52 4.23 8.94
C GLY A 220 -21.03 5.59 9.46
N LEU A 221 -19.74 5.72 9.76
CA LEU A 221 -19.12 6.94 10.27
C LEU A 221 -18.73 7.87 9.12
N ASN A 222 -18.58 9.16 9.44
CA ASN A 222 -17.85 10.07 8.57
C ASN A 222 -16.33 9.81 8.69
N MET A 223 -15.55 10.41 7.80
CA MET A 223 -14.10 10.19 7.73
C MET A 223 -13.38 10.56 9.04
N ASP A 224 -13.72 11.70 9.65
CA ASP A 224 -13.08 12.15 10.89
C ASP A 224 -13.38 11.20 12.07
N ALA A 225 -14.64 10.79 12.22
CA ALA A 225 -15.05 9.86 13.27
C ALA A 225 -14.46 8.47 13.07
N PHE A 226 -14.31 8.04 11.81
CA PHE A 226 -13.65 6.79 11.46
C PHE A 226 -12.17 6.80 11.86
N ASP A 227 -11.45 7.86 11.51
CA ASP A 227 -10.04 8.02 11.85
C ASP A 227 -9.85 8.06 13.38
N GLN A 228 -10.76 8.70 14.11
CA GLN A 228 -10.75 8.71 15.58
C GLN A 228 -10.92 7.32 16.22
N VAL A 229 -11.63 6.39 15.58
CA VAL A 229 -11.71 5.00 16.05
C VAL A 229 -10.34 4.33 15.94
N TYR A 230 -9.64 4.51 14.82
CA TYR A 230 -8.30 3.96 14.64
C TYR A 230 -7.29 4.59 15.60
N ILE A 231 -7.36 5.91 15.85
CA ILE A 231 -6.47 6.61 16.80
C ILE A 231 -6.63 6.03 18.20
N LYS A 232 -7.88 5.90 18.67
CA LYS A 232 -8.18 5.31 19.99
C LYS A 232 -7.81 3.83 20.06
N HIS A 233 -8.01 3.09 18.98
CA HIS A 233 -7.73 1.66 18.92
C HIS A 233 -6.23 1.36 18.93
N LEU A 234 -5.45 2.09 18.13
CA LEU A 234 -4.00 1.91 18.00
C LEU A 234 -3.21 2.58 19.13
N GLY A 235 -3.89 3.29 20.05
CA GLY A 235 -3.28 3.96 21.19
C GLY A 235 -2.38 5.15 20.86
N VAL A 236 -2.29 5.55 19.58
CA VAL A 236 -1.40 6.64 19.12
C VAL A 236 -2.05 7.98 19.47
N SER A 237 -1.79 8.50 20.67
CA SER A 237 -2.54 9.65 21.18
C SER A 237 -1.91 10.99 20.85
N THR A 238 -0.69 11.06 20.28
CA THR A 238 -0.09 12.35 19.88
C THR A 238 0.94 12.23 18.75
N LEU A 239 1.11 13.32 17.99
CA LEU A 239 2.17 13.55 17.00
C LEU A 239 3.59 13.24 17.54
N ALA A 240 3.80 13.32 18.85
CA ALA A 240 5.07 13.02 19.51
C ALA A 240 5.40 11.51 19.54
N GLU A 241 4.39 10.64 19.59
CA GLU A 241 4.57 9.19 19.47
C GLU A 241 4.75 8.76 18.01
N ILE A 242 4.31 9.57 17.04
CA ILE A 242 4.51 9.31 15.61
C ILE A 242 6.01 9.34 15.27
N THR A 243 6.77 10.28 15.81
CA THR A 243 8.24 10.35 15.63
C THR A 243 8.95 9.19 16.33
N LEU A 244 8.47 8.76 17.50
CA LEU A 244 9.06 7.63 18.23
C LEU A 244 8.77 6.30 17.54
N VAL A 245 7.58 6.08 17.00
CA VAL A 245 7.22 4.88 16.22
C VAL A 245 8.01 4.83 14.91
N ILE A 246 8.21 5.96 14.21
CA ILE A 246 9.12 6.01 13.06
C ILE A 246 10.56 5.65 13.48
N SER A 247 11.03 6.14 14.64
CA SER A 247 12.35 5.79 15.16
C SER A 247 12.46 4.35 15.66
N TYR A 248 11.36 3.75 16.13
CA TYR A 248 11.31 2.39 16.67
C TYR A 248 11.19 1.36 15.54
N TYR A 249 10.37 1.58 14.52
CA TYR A 249 10.37 0.74 13.31
C TYR A 249 11.61 0.94 12.43
N MET A 250 12.31 2.08 12.54
CA MET A 250 13.66 2.24 11.96
C MET A 250 14.80 1.70 12.85
N LYS A 251 14.49 1.15 14.04
CA LYS A 251 15.48 0.52 14.95
C LYS A 251 15.15 -0.93 15.33
N ALA A 252 13.94 -1.41 15.09
CA ALA A 252 13.52 -2.77 15.43
C ALA A 252 13.84 -3.81 14.34
N ASP A 253 14.30 -3.36 13.16
CA ASP A 253 15.00 -4.20 12.17
C ASP A 253 16.53 -4.08 12.38
N VAL A 254 17.01 -4.47 13.58
CA VAL A 254 18.43 -4.77 13.83
C VAL A 254 18.64 -6.27 13.81
#